data_AF-A0A1V4XIW1-F1
#
_entry.id   AF-A0A1V4XIW1-F1
#
_cell.length_a   1.000
_cell.length_b   1.000
_cell.length_c   1.000
_cell.angle_alpha   90.00
_cell.angle_beta   90.00
_cell.angle_gamma   90.00
#
_symmetry.space_group_name_H-M   'P 1'
#
loop_
_entity.id
_entity.type
_entity.pdbx_description
1 polymer ?
#
loop_
_entity_poly.entity_id
_entity_poly.type
_entity_poly.pdbx_seq_one_letter_code
_entity_poly.pdbx_strand_id
1 'polypeptide(L)'
;MVVVVLIAAAAVLLKMAFLNGDPGSDIQLSHGDFRSGPVVVKLTGAVARNGIYFLPEGETLAAFLLTAGVDRQDSPDPGLPERTLQTGQAVAILSGDRIVIGEMDAAEKLALDMPIDLNLASLEDLMLVSGIGERTAEKILSFRNDTGPFRTVEDLQKIPGIKEKRLSRLRKYFYVGNPSGKSDPSP
;
A
#
# COMPACT_ATOMS: atom_id res chain seq x y z
N MET A 1 -31.77 10.65 -1.72
CA MET A 1 -31.01 9.66 -0.95
C MET A 1 -30.52 8.55 -1.88
N VAL A 2 -29.52 8.80 -2.73
CA VAL A 2 -28.82 7.77 -3.55
C VAL A 2 -27.44 8.32 -3.97
N VAL A 3 -26.44 8.35 -3.09
CA VAL A 3 -25.01 8.54 -3.46
C VAL A 3 -24.12 7.84 -2.42
N VAL A 4 -24.18 6.50 -2.31
CA VAL A 4 -23.21 5.73 -1.46
C VAL A 4 -22.70 4.44 -2.14
N VAL A 5 -23.22 4.03 -3.31
CA VAL A 5 -22.91 2.70 -3.89
C VAL A 5 -21.69 2.68 -4.85
N LEU A 6 -21.16 3.83 -5.29
CA LEU A 6 -20.07 3.86 -6.29
C LEU A 6 -18.64 3.66 -5.71
N ILE A 7 -18.39 4.03 -4.46
CA ILE A 7 -17.05 3.91 -3.85
C ILE A 7 -16.69 2.43 -3.61
N ALA A 8 -17.66 1.62 -3.20
CA ALA A 8 -17.45 0.19 -2.97
C ALA A 8 -17.09 -0.57 -4.25
N ALA A 9 -17.77 -0.29 -5.38
CA ALA A 9 -17.49 -0.96 -6.64
C ALA A 9 -16.08 -0.66 -7.19
N ALA A 10 -15.62 0.58 -7.08
CA ALA A 10 -14.27 0.96 -7.50
C ALA A 10 -13.20 0.31 -6.61
N ALA A 11 -13.40 0.28 -5.29
CA ALA A 11 -12.49 -0.39 -4.36
C ALA A 11 -12.45 -1.91 -4.57
N VAL A 12 -13.59 -2.55 -4.90
CA VAL A 12 -13.64 -3.98 -5.24
C VAL A 12 -12.95 -4.28 -6.56
N LEU A 13 -13.15 -3.45 -7.60
CA LEU A 13 -12.45 -3.58 -8.89
C LEU A 13 -10.94 -3.40 -8.73
N LEU A 14 -10.52 -2.42 -7.92
CA LEU A 14 -9.13 -2.18 -7.57
C LEU A 14 -8.55 -3.39 -6.82
N LYS A 15 -9.25 -3.87 -5.79
CA LYS A 15 -8.82 -5.04 -5.02
C LYS A 15 -8.78 -6.29 -5.90
N MET A 16 -9.71 -6.50 -6.83
CA MET A 16 -9.69 -7.63 -7.79
C MET A 16 -8.53 -7.55 -8.79
N ALA A 17 -8.15 -6.34 -9.22
CA ALA A 17 -6.96 -6.15 -10.05
C ALA A 17 -5.67 -6.60 -9.32
N PHE A 18 -5.64 -6.47 -7.98
CA PHE A 18 -4.50 -6.89 -7.14
C PHE A 18 -4.64 -8.31 -6.53
N LEU A 19 -5.87 -8.83 -6.35
CA LEU A 19 -6.17 -10.16 -5.81
C LEU A 19 -6.04 -11.28 -6.84
N ASN A 20 -5.97 -10.96 -8.14
CA ASN A 20 -5.65 -11.95 -9.16
C ASN A 20 -4.15 -12.29 -9.20
N GLY A 21 -3.35 -11.76 -8.26
CA GLY A 21 -2.04 -12.32 -7.92
C GLY A 21 -2.24 -13.65 -7.19
N ASP A 22 -1.63 -14.72 -7.70
CA ASP A 22 -1.72 -16.08 -7.19
C ASP A 22 -1.39 -16.13 -5.67
N PRO A 23 -2.33 -16.58 -4.79
CA PRO A 23 -2.08 -16.75 -3.37
C PRO A 23 -1.14 -17.93 -3.15
N GLY A 24 0.15 -17.72 -3.45
CA GLY A 24 1.14 -18.78 -3.52
C GLY A 24 2.32 -18.48 -4.43
N SER A 25 2.35 -17.35 -5.14
CA SER A 25 3.59 -16.93 -5.80
C SER A 25 4.63 -16.66 -4.72
N ASP A 26 5.61 -17.56 -4.58
CA ASP A 26 6.85 -17.31 -3.87
C ASP A 26 7.23 -15.84 -4.09
N ILE A 27 7.56 -15.11 -3.01
CA ILE A 27 8.03 -13.73 -3.11
C ILE A 27 9.33 -13.79 -3.93
N GLN A 28 9.22 -13.72 -5.25
CA GLN A 28 10.34 -13.60 -6.16
C GLN A 28 10.82 -12.17 -6.01
N LEU A 29 11.69 -11.97 -5.02
CA LEU A 29 12.60 -10.84 -4.96
C LEU A 29 13.51 -10.94 -6.17
N SER A 30 13.05 -10.49 -7.33
CA SER A 30 13.78 -10.59 -8.59
C SER A 30 13.53 -9.38 -9.47
N HIS A 31 14.27 -8.30 -9.21
CA HIS A 31 15.45 -7.89 -9.98
C HIS A 31 16.13 -6.78 -9.19
N GLY A 32 17.12 -7.15 -8.37
CA GLY A 32 18.08 -6.21 -7.83
C GLY A 32 19.08 -5.84 -8.91
N ASP A 33 18.91 -4.64 -9.46
CA ASP A 33 19.97 -3.72 -9.91
C ASP A 33 19.29 -2.69 -10.80
N PHE A 34 18.89 -1.55 -10.23
CA PHE A 34 19.28 -0.22 -10.72
C PHE A 34 18.61 0.84 -9.83
N ARG A 35 19.45 1.38 -8.93
CA ARG A 35 19.31 2.58 -8.11
C ARG A 35 18.72 2.38 -6.71
N SER A 36 19.59 2.65 -5.74
CA SER A 36 19.39 2.82 -4.29
C SER A 36 18.48 4.02 -3.97
N GLY A 37 17.37 4.14 -4.68
CA GLY A 37 16.47 5.25 -4.54
C GLY A 37 15.45 5.01 -3.42
N PRO A 38 14.95 6.09 -2.78
CA PRO A 38 14.06 5.97 -1.63
C PRO A 38 12.63 5.55 -1.99
N VAL A 39 12.29 5.50 -3.29
CA VAL A 39 10.93 5.24 -3.76
C VAL A 39 10.75 3.75 -4.03
N VAL A 40 9.89 3.07 -3.27
CA VAL A 40 9.65 1.62 -3.41
C VAL A 40 8.29 1.36 -4.05
N VAL A 41 8.26 0.65 -5.18
CA VAL A 41 7.05 0.41 -5.98
C VAL A 41 6.98 -1.05 -6.40
N LYS A 42 5.79 -1.65 -6.34
CA LYS A 42 5.53 -2.98 -6.92
C LYS A 42 5.03 -2.85 -8.35
N LEU A 43 5.55 -3.67 -9.26
CA LEU A 43 5.01 -3.89 -10.60
C LEU A 43 4.42 -5.29 -10.70
N THR A 44 3.18 -5.38 -11.18
CA THR A 44 2.45 -6.65 -11.32
C THR A 44 1.63 -6.69 -12.61
N GLY A 45 1.16 -7.89 -12.98
CA GLY A 45 0.25 -8.11 -14.11
C GLY A 45 0.94 -8.65 -15.36
N ALA A 46 0.40 -8.28 -16.52
CA ALA A 46 0.80 -8.78 -17.85
C ALA A 46 2.11 -8.15 -18.34
N VAL A 47 3.18 -8.27 -17.55
CA VAL A 47 4.52 -7.78 -17.88
C VAL A 47 5.57 -8.85 -17.60
N ALA A 48 6.65 -8.84 -18.36
CA ALA A 48 7.71 -9.85 -18.25
C ALA A 48 8.50 -9.76 -16.94
N ARG A 49 8.57 -8.57 -16.33
CA ARG A 49 9.39 -8.28 -15.15
C ARG A 49 8.50 -7.80 -14.01
N ASN A 50 7.73 -8.71 -13.42
CA ASN A 50 6.99 -8.43 -12.19
C ASN A 50 7.95 -8.39 -11.00
N GLY A 51 7.68 -7.55 -9.99
CA GLY A 51 8.49 -7.48 -8.78
C GLY A 51 8.45 -6.14 -8.07
N ILE A 52 9.26 -6.01 -7.01
CA ILE A 52 9.46 -4.77 -6.26
C ILE A 52 10.67 -4.03 -6.83
N TYR A 53 10.49 -2.74 -7.07
CA TYR A 53 11.48 -1.83 -7.64
C TYR A 53 11.83 -0.72 -6.65
N PHE A 54 13.10 -0.34 -6.65
CA PHE A 54 13.63 0.82 -5.93
C PHE A 54 13.97 1.89 -6.97
N LEU A 55 13.36 3.06 -6.84
CA LEU A 55 13.32 4.10 -7.84
C LEU A 55 13.89 5.40 -7.24
N PRO A 56 14.54 6.26 -8.05
CA PRO A 56 14.99 7.57 -7.58
C PRO A 56 13.80 8.45 -7.17
N GLU A 57 14.08 9.47 -6.35
CA GLU A 57 13.08 10.45 -5.98
C GLU A 57 12.55 11.20 -7.22
N GLY A 58 11.22 11.38 -7.28
CA GLY A 58 10.58 12.04 -8.42
C GLY A 58 10.43 11.16 -9.67
N GLU A 59 10.73 9.86 -9.60
CA GLU A 59 10.50 8.93 -10.70
C GLU A 59 9.04 8.98 -11.16
N THR A 60 8.84 9.16 -12.47
CA THR A 60 7.49 9.23 -13.05
C THR A 60 7.01 7.84 -13.47
N LEU A 61 5.69 7.65 -13.51
CA LEU A 61 5.09 6.42 -14.03
C LEU A 61 5.57 6.09 -15.45
N ALA A 62 5.69 7.11 -16.33
CA ALA A 62 6.12 6.91 -17.70
C ALA A 62 7.58 6.40 -17.77
N ALA A 63 8.50 7.05 -17.04
CA ALA A 63 9.91 6.65 -16.98
C ALA A 63 10.08 5.26 -16.36
N PHE A 64 9.32 4.95 -15.32
CA PHE A 64 9.31 3.64 -14.69
C PHE A 64 8.90 2.54 -15.67
N LEU A 65 7.81 2.72 -16.41
CA LEU A 65 7.30 1.70 -17.33
C LEU A 65 8.24 1.46 -18.52
N LEU A 66 8.87 2.52 -19.04
CA LEU A 66 9.94 2.38 -20.04
C LEU A 66 11.10 1.53 -19.48
N THR A 67 11.55 1.82 -18.26
CA THR A 67 12.64 1.08 -17.60
C THR A 67 12.27 -0.38 -17.31
N ALA A 68 11.00 -0.64 -16.98
CA ALA A 68 10.48 -1.99 -16.78
C ALA A 68 10.33 -2.79 -18.09
N GLY A 69 10.61 -2.19 -19.25
CA GLY A 69 10.50 -2.84 -20.55
C GLY A 69 9.05 -3.02 -21.02
N VAL A 70 8.14 -2.18 -20.51
CA VAL A 70 6.74 -2.14 -20.97
C VAL A 70 6.70 -1.28 -22.24
N ASP A 71 6.93 -1.92 -23.38
CA ASP A 71 6.93 -1.27 -24.69
C ASP A 71 5.49 -1.06 -25.19
N ARG A 72 5.03 0.20 -25.18
CA ARG A 72 3.71 0.59 -25.66
C ARG A 72 3.77 1.02 -27.13
N GLN A 73 3.97 0.06 -28.04
CA GLN A 73 3.97 0.39 -29.48
C GLN A 73 2.57 0.76 -30.02
N ASP A 74 1.48 0.31 -29.38
CA ASP A 74 0.11 0.42 -29.94
C ASP A 74 -0.89 1.22 -29.09
N SER A 75 -0.47 1.89 -28.02
CA SER A 75 -1.36 2.79 -27.27
C SER A 75 -0.58 3.94 -26.67
N PRO A 76 -0.39 5.03 -27.44
CA PRO A 76 -0.13 6.31 -26.82
C PRO A 76 -1.42 6.63 -26.06
N ASP A 77 -1.40 6.46 -24.74
CA ASP A 77 -2.33 7.21 -23.90
C ASP A 77 -1.66 8.57 -23.64
N PRO A 78 -1.95 9.62 -24.45
CA PRO A 78 -1.36 10.95 -24.27
C PRO A 78 -1.74 11.59 -22.93
N GLY A 79 -2.53 10.90 -22.10
CA GLY A 79 -3.00 11.33 -20.80
C GLY A 79 -2.40 10.59 -19.62
N LEU A 80 -1.38 9.72 -19.77
CA LEU A 80 -0.66 9.24 -18.58
C LEU A 80 -0.04 10.46 -17.91
N PRO A 81 -0.55 10.87 -16.73
CA PRO A 81 -0.06 12.08 -16.11
C PRO A 81 1.44 11.92 -15.85
N GLU A 82 2.19 13.03 -15.86
CA GLU A 82 3.53 13.14 -15.26
C GLU A 82 3.43 12.97 -13.73
N ARG A 83 2.75 11.91 -13.31
CA ARG A 83 2.53 11.54 -11.93
C ARG A 83 3.80 10.85 -11.47
N THR A 84 4.36 11.42 -10.42
CA THR A 84 5.44 10.81 -9.67
C THR A 84 4.91 9.63 -8.88
N LEU A 85 5.70 8.56 -8.87
CA LEU A 85 5.44 7.39 -8.06
C LEU A 85 5.85 7.67 -6.61
N GLN A 86 5.12 7.06 -5.68
CA GLN A 86 5.36 7.18 -4.25
C GLN A 86 5.63 5.80 -3.64
N THR A 87 6.44 5.79 -2.59
CA THR A 87 6.74 4.59 -1.80
C THR A 87 5.47 3.92 -1.31
N GLY A 88 5.38 2.60 -1.50
CA GLY A 88 4.24 1.80 -1.10
C GLY A 88 3.15 1.68 -2.16
N GLN A 89 3.34 2.24 -3.36
CA GLN A 89 2.41 2.06 -4.48
C GLN A 89 2.65 0.74 -5.22
N ALA A 90 1.57 0.20 -5.77
CA ALA A 90 1.57 -0.94 -6.67
C ALA A 90 1.00 -0.53 -8.04
N VAL A 91 1.77 -0.76 -9.10
CA VAL A 91 1.40 -0.54 -10.48
C VAL A 91 1.04 -1.89 -11.10
N ALA A 92 -0.22 -2.06 -11.49
CA ALA A 92 -0.70 -3.26 -12.16
C ALA A 92 -0.96 -2.97 -13.64
N ILE A 93 -0.42 -3.82 -14.51
CA ILE A 93 -0.70 -3.83 -15.94
C ILE A 93 -1.73 -4.93 -16.23
N LEU A 94 -2.94 -4.51 -16.57
CA LEU A 94 -4.03 -5.42 -16.90
C LEU A 94 -4.03 -5.74 -18.40
N SER A 95 -4.78 -6.77 -18.78
CA SER A 95 -4.97 -7.12 -20.19
C SER A 95 -5.55 -5.94 -21.00
N GLY A 96 -4.99 -5.71 -22.19
CA GLY A 96 -5.33 -4.56 -23.04
C GLY A 96 -4.69 -3.25 -22.55
N ASP A 97 -3.46 -3.32 -22.04
CA ASP A 97 -2.56 -2.21 -21.67
C ASP A 97 -3.06 -1.19 -20.66
N ARG A 98 -4.14 -1.52 -19.92
CA ARG A 98 -4.65 -0.66 -18.85
C ARG A 98 -3.74 -0.70 -17.64
N ILE A 99 -3.39 0.48 -17.13
CA ILE A 99 -2.63 0.64 -15.89
C ILE A 99 -3.58 0.95 -14.76
N VAL A 100 -3.37 0.28 -13.63
CA VAL A 100 -4.02 0.60 -12.38
C VAL A 100 -2.93 0.87 -11.34
N ILE A 101 -3.04 1.99 -10.63
CA ILE A 101 -2.16 2.32 -9.52
C ILE A 101 -2.96 2.17 -8.23
N GLY A 102 -2.47 1.35 -7.33
CA GLY A 102 -3.00 1.16 -6.00
C GLY A 102 -1.89 1.15 -4.96
N GLU A 103 -2.19 0.55 -3.82
CA GLU A 103 -1.25 0.39 -2.70
C GLU A 103 -0.74 -1.05 -2.66
N MET A 104 0.53 -1.23 -2.29
CA MET A 104 1.05 -2.52 -1.86
C MET A 104 0.24 -3.03 -0.66
N ASP A 105 0.14 -4.35 -0.53
CA ASP A 105 -0.52 -4.94 0.61
C ASP A 105 0.31 -4.77 1.90
N ALA A 106 -0.32 -5.02 3.05
CA ALA A 106 0.34 -4.84 4.34
C ALA A 106 1.51 -5.80 4.55
N ALA A 107 1.46 -7.02 4.03
CA ALA A 107 2.53 -8.00 4.20
C ALA A 107 3.79 -7.55 3.46
N GLU A 108 3.64 -7.08 2.22
CA GLU A 108 4.72 -6.53 1.43
C GLU A 108 5.30 -5.27 2.07
N LYS A 109 4.43 -4.36 2.53
CA LYS A 109 4.86 -3.13 3.24
C LYS A 109 5.69 -3.46 4.48
N LEU A 110 5.18 -4.34 5.35
CA LEU A 110 5.86 -4.71 6.58
C LEU A 110 7.17 -5.49 6.33
N ALA A 111 7.23 -6.33 5.29
CA ALA A 111 8.45 -7.04 4.90
C ALA A 111 9.57 -6.09 4.41
N LEU A 112 9.20 -4.89 3.96
CA LEU A 112 10.09 -3.83 3.52
C LEU A 112 10.27 -2.73 4.60
N ASP A 113 9.94 -3.02 5.85
CA ASP A 113 9.97 -2.08 6.99
C ASP A 113 9.16 -0.78 6.74
N MET A 114 8.13 -0.83 5.89
CA MET A 114 7.20 0.27 5.67
C MET A 114 6.01 0.17 6.65
N PRO A 115 5.64 1.27 7.32
CA PRO A 115 4.50 1.27 8.22
C PRO A 115 3.17 1.18 7.45
N ILE A 116 2.14 0.67 8.11
CA ILE A 116 0.78 0.59 7.58
C ILE A 116 -0.17 1.54 8.32
N ASP A 117 -1.25 1.97 7.67
CA ASP A 117 -2.19 2.92 8.26
C ASP A 117 -3.07 2.22 9.32
N LEU A 118 -3.01 2.69 10.56
CA LEU A 118 -3.85 2.18 11.66
C LEU A 118 -5.34 2.29 11.38
N ASN A 119 -5.77 3.27 10.59
CA ASN A 119 -7.18 3.49 10.29
C ASN A 119 -7.70 2.63 9.13
N LEU A 120 -6.81 2.10 8.29
CA LEU A 120 -7.18 1.27 7.14
C LEU A 120 -6.82 -0.21 7.31
N ALA A 121 -5.91 -0.54 8.22
CA ALA A 121 -5.48 -1.92 8.45
C ALA A 121 -6.66 -2.84 8.80
N SER A 122 -6.72 -3.99 8.14
CA SER A 122 -7.67 -5.06 8.44
C SER A 122 -7.26 -5.83 9.71
N LEU A 123 -8.09 -6.80 10.13
CA LEU A 123 -7.75 -7.68 11.24
C LEU A 123 -6.46 -8.46 10.92
N GLU A 124 -6.39 -8.99 9.70
CA GLU A 124 -5.29 -9.78 9.17
C GLU A 124 -4.02 -8.94 9.11
N ASP A 125 -4.10 -7.71 8.58
CA ASP A 125 -2.94 -6.80 8.50
C ASP A 125 -2.37 -6.47 9.88
N LEU A 126 -3.23 -6.22 10.87
CA LEU A 126 -2.82 -5.94 12.25
C LEU A 126 -2.12 -7.15 12.87
N MET A 127 -2.57 -8.37 12.55
CA MET A 127 -1.98 -9.61 13.07
C MET A 127 -0.63 -9.97 12.47
N LEU A 128 -0.25 -9.37 11.33
CA LEU A 128 1.10 -9.48 10.77
C LEU A 128 2.15 -8.78 11.66
N VAL A 129 1.73 -7.82 12.49
CA VAL A 129 2.64 -7.04 13.32
C VAL A 129 3.06 -7.83 14.55
N SER A 130 4.35 -8.14 14.64
CA SER A 130 4.92 -8.84 15.79
C SER A 130 4.55 -8.16 17.12
N GLY A 131 3.89 -8.91 17.99
CA GLY A 131 3.39 -8.42 19.26
C GLY A 131 1.94 -7.94 19.24
N ILE A 132 1.22 -8.08 18.12
CA ILE A 132 -0.24 -7.95 18.02
C ILE A 132 -0.80 -9.33 17.63
N GLY A 133 -1.52 -9.94 18.56
CA GLY A 133 -2.35 -11.13 18.26
C GLY A 133 -3.81 -10.73 18.05
N GLU A 134 -4.61 -11.70 17.62
CA GLU A 134 -6.05 -11.58 17.32
C GLU A 134 -6.82 -10.70 18.33
N ARG A 135 -6.78 -11.04 19.63
CA ARG A 135 -7.46 -10.26 20.69
C ARG A 135 -7.02 -8.79 20.78
N THR A 136 -5.78 -8.47 20.42
CA THR A 136 -5.33 -7.07 20.39
C THR A 136 -5.81 -6.39 19.12
N ALA A 137 -5.73 -7.08 17.98
CA ALA A 137 -6.22 -6.57 16.71
C ALA A 137 -7.71 -6.25 16.79
N GLU A 138 -8.54 -7.16 17.32
CA GLU A 138 -9.98 -6.94 17.54
C GLU A 138 -10.27 -5.70 18.39
N LYS A 139 -9.49 -5.45 19.45
CA LYS A 139 -9.64 -4.25 20.28
C LYS A 139 -9.29 -2.98 19.53
N ILE A 140 -8.27 -3.02 18.67
CA ILE A 140 -7.92 -1.89 17.79
C ILE A 140 -9.09 -1.61 16.84
N LEU A 141 -9.67 -2.64 16.20
CA LEU A 141 -10.84 -2.48 15.34
C LEU A 141 -12.04 -1.90 16.11
N SER A 142 -12.34 -2.46 17.28
CA SER A 142 -13.46 -2.02 18.13
C SER A 142 -13.29 -0.56 18.53
N PHE A 143 -12.09 -0.15 18.92
CA PHE A 143 -11.80 1.25 19.23
C PHE A 143 -12.11 2.19 18.05
N ARG A 144 -11.76 1.82 16.81
CA ARG A 144 -12.08 2.62 15.62
C ARG A 144 -13.58 2.79 15.41
N ASN A 145 -14.34 1.71 15.64
CA ASN A 145 -15.78 1.69 15.46
C ASN A 145 -16.50 2.50 16.56
N ASP A 146 -16.04 2.37 17.81
CA ASP A 146 -16.73 2.94 18.97
C ASP A 146 -16.32 4.39 19.24
N THR A 147 -15.03 4.72 19.03
CA THR A 147 -14.44 6.02 19.39
C THR A 147 -14.15 6.89 18.18
N GLY A 148 -14.10 6.29 16.98
CA GLY A 148 -13.69 6.95 15.75
C GLY A 148 -12.21 6.70 15.41
N PRO A 149 -11.70 7.33 14.32
CA PRO A 149 -10.35 7.06 13.83
C PRO A 149 -9.28 7.46 14.84
N PHE A 150 -8.17 6.73 14.83
CA PHE A 150 -6.94 7.12 15.51
C PHE A 150 -6.47 8.46 14.94
N ARG A 151 -6.03 9.37 15.81
CA ARG A 151 -5.47 10.67 15.41
C ARG A 151 -3.96 10.66 15.42
N THR A 152 -3.37 9.87 16.31
CA THR A 152 -1.93 9.63 16.38
C THR A 152 -1.66 8.16 16.71
N VAL A 153 -0.42 7.71 16.52
CA VAL A 153 -0.04 6.34 16.90
C VAL A 153 -0.10 6.16 18.42
N GLU A 154 0.10 7.23 19.20
CA GLU A 154 0.03 7.24 20.66
C GLU A 154 -1.36 6.83 21.18
N ASP A 155 -2.42 7.09 20.41
CA ASP A 155 -3.77 6.68 20.76
C ASP A 155 -3.90 5.15 20.97
N LEU A 156 -2.98 4.34 20.46
CA LEU A 156 -2.90 2.91 20.76
C LEU A 156 -2.78 2.61 22.27
N GLN A 157 -2.30 3.54 23.10
CA GLN A 157 -2.27 3.36 24.57
C GLN A 157 -3.66 3.31 25.21
N LYS A 158 -4.69 3.77 24.50
CA LYS A 158 -6.09 3.66 24.93
C LYS A 158 -6.57 2.20 24.85
N ILE A 159 -5.87 1.34 24.10
CA ILE A 159 -6.19 -0.08 23.96
C ILE A 159 -5.70 -0.86 25.20
N PRO A 160 -6.59 -1.57 25.92
CA PRO A 160 -6.19 -2.36 27.08
C PRO A 160 -5.13 -3.41 26.74
N GLY A 161 -3.96 -3.29 27.39
CA GLY A 161 -2.80 -4.16 27.19
C GLY A 161 -1.70 -3.54 26.32
N ILE A 162 -1.90 -2.33 25.79
CA ILE A 162 -0.85 -1.54 25.15
C ILE A 162 -0.44 -0.41 26.11
N LYS A 163 0.78 -0.50 26.64
CA LYS A 163 1.42 0.51 27.49
C LYS A 163 2.69 1.01 26.82
N GLU A 164 3.34 2.04 27.36
CA GLU A 164 4.50 2.69 26.73
C GLU A 164 5.57 1.72 26.21
N LYS A 165 5.97 0.73 27.02
CA LYS A 165 6.97 -0.29 26.60
C LYS A 165 6.53 -1.11 25.37
N ARG A 166 5.23 -1.38 25.22
CA ARG A 166 4.69 -2.10 24.05
C ARG A 166 4.52 -1.14 22.89
N LEU A 167 3.99 0.06 23.15
CA LEU A 167 3.84 1.10 22.13
C LEU A 167 5.17 1.43 21.45
N SER A 168 6.27 1.58 22.20
CA SER A 168 7.57 1.89 21.63
C SER A 168 8.06 0.89 20.58
N ARG A 169 7.68 -0.39 20.73
CA ARG A 169 7.97 -1.44 19.74
C ARG A 169 7.02 -1.41 18.55
N LEU A 170 5.80 -0.92 18.75
CA LEU A 170 4.76 -0.86 17.72
C LEU A 170 4.89 0.37 16.83
N ARG A 171 5.44 1.49 17.32
CA ARG A 171 5.51 2.76 16.60
C ARG A 171 6.07 2.65 15.18
N LYS A 172 7.05 1.78 14.94
CA LYS A 172 7.68 1.64 13.63
C LYS A 172 6.80 0.97 12.57
N TYR A 173 5.75 0.26 12.96
CA TYR A 173 4.89 -0.48 12.05
C TYR A 173 3.65 0.31 11.60
N PHE A 174 3.43 1.48 12.20
CA PHE A 174 2.16 2.17 12.09
C PHE A 174 2.35 3.64 11.80
N TYR A 175 1.47 4.17 10.97
CA TYR A 175 1.20 5.59 10.86
C TYR A 175 -0.32 5.82 10.97
N VAL A 176 -0.71 7.09 11.08
CA VAL A 176 -2.10 7.51 10.98
C VAL A 176 -2.24 8.34 9.71
N GLY A 177 -2.92 7.79 8.71
CA GLY A 177 -3.25 8.54 7.51
C GLY A 177 -4.25 9.65 7.82
N ASN A 178 -4.16 10.76 7.09
CA ASN A 178 -5.13 11.84 7.21
C ASN A 178 -6.50 11.31 6.75
N PRO A 179 -7.56 11.31 7.58
CA PRO A 179 -8.88 10.77 7.22
C PRO A 179 -9.56 11.54 6.06
N SER A 180 -8.98 12.64 5.60
CA SER A 180 -9.48 13.48 4.51
C SER A 180 -8.82 13.22 3.14
N GLY A 181 -7.92 12.25 3.00
CA GLY A 181 -7.38 11.81 1.70
C GLY A 181 -6.45 12.81 0.99
N LYS A 182 -6.05 13.90 1.67
CA LYS A 182 -4.98 14.79 1.20
C LYS A 182 -3.73 14.48 2.03
N SER A 183 -2.74 13.88 1.36
CA SER A 183 -1.37 13.78 1.85
C SER A 183 -0.82 15.20 2.01
N ASP A 184 -0.90 15.77 3.21
CA ASP A 184 -0.08 16.93 3.54
C ASP A 184 1.36 16.43 3.73
N PRO A 185 2.36 17.04 3.05
CA PRO A 185 3.74 16.74 3.34
C PRO A 185 4.03 17.22 4.76
N SER A 186 4.43 16.31 5.66
CA SER A 186 4.96 16.74 6.96
C SER A 186 6.22 17.60 6.74
N PRO A 187 6.42 18.61 7.61
CA PRO A 187 7.41 19.66 7.47
C PRO A 187 8.87 19.20 7.60
#